data_AF-A0A9D8VXW6-F1
#
_entry.id   AF-A0A9D8VXW6-F1
#
_cell.length_a   1.000
_cell.length_b   1.000
_cell.length_c   1.000
_cell.angle_alpha   90.00
_cell.angle_beta   90.00
_cell.angle_gamma   90.00
#
_symmetry.space_group_name_H-M   'P 1'
#
loop_
_entity.id
_entity.type
_entity.pdbx_description
1 polymer ?
#
loop_
_entity_poly.entity_id
_entity_poly.type
_entity_poly.pdbx_seq_one_letter_code
_entity_poly.pdbx_strand_id
1 'polypeptide(L)'
;MGARAAPSADTSAQTDNGSPAGASLAPDAGRPDDHDPFAKRPSKRGRRRRRSGRNGAVKDAAPQVTPDETRNGAAGEADANPAPGRGKRRRGRRKRNAAQTENGAMATVAKPGTPCGQRKDKTSPPAPAIRREREAPTAYAALDLGTNNCRLLVAVPTKPWSFRVVDAFSRIVRLGEGLGASGRLSDEAMDRAVGALAVCRDKLTARPIGRTRLIATEACRSAENGAQFLDRVRDQTGLKLEVVDRETEARLAVSGCGSLVDRSARSTVLFDIGGGSSEIAVIDLPHAGRRNLSDNIVAWTSLPVGVVTMAERFGGTHVDAESFSAMVAHAEALLGDFARQHSRGGNGVSDDAFHLIGTSGTVTTLAGIHLGLARYDRRRVDGLWMRDHEVDRINDQILSWSFDERVANPCIGRDRADLVLAGCAILQAIRNVWPAQRLRVADRGLREGLLTEMMAADGVWRRGRHRRGRPDGAPKPRAPRGPGERR
;
A
#
# COMPACT_ATOMS: atom_id res chain seq x y z
N MET A 1 -27.27 79.92 2.78
CA MET A 1 -27.08 78.56 3.34
C MET A 1 -25.61 78.22 3.10
N GLY A 2 -24.77 77.80 4.05
CA GLY A 2 -24.99 77.29 5.42
C GLY A 2 -24.08 76.06 5.57
N ALA A 3 -22.89 76.17 6.19
CA ALA A 3 -22.64 76.00 7.64
C ALA A 3 -22.77 74.52 8.08
N ARG A 4 -21.85 73.89 8.84
CA ARG A 4 -20.60 74.25 9.58
C ARG A 4 -19.73 72.96 9.65
N ALA A 5 -18.39 72.90 9.71
CA ALA A 5 -17.30 73.61 10.40
C ALA A 5 -16.68 72.76 11.56
N ALA A 6 -15.35 72.84 11.72
CA ALA A 6 -14.55 72.28 12.83
C ALA A 6 -14.36 73.33 13.97
N PRO A 7 -13.25 73.52 14.75
CA PRO A 7 -11.83 73.10 14.68
C PRO A 7 -11.53 71.96 15.71
N SER A 8 -10.45 71.79 16.48
CA SER A 8 -9.12 72.42 16.80
C SER A 8 -8.28 71.34 17.56
N ALA A 9 -6.96 71.40 17.86
CA ALA A 9 -5.78 72.26 17.64
C ALA A 9 -4.55 71.29 17.74
N ASP A 10 -3.39 71.45 17.09
CA ASP A 10 -2.38 72.54 16.96
C ASP A 10 -1.41 72.69 18.15
N THR A 11 -0.13 72.31 17.95
CA THR A 11 1.05 72.96 18.54
C THR A 11 2.34 72.62 17.76
N SER A 12 3.20 73.63 17.60
CA SER A 12 4.50 73.64 16.90
C SER A 12 5.67 73.16 17.81
N ALA A 13 6.97 73.12 17.44
CA ALA A 13 7.73 73.74 16.34
C ALA A 13 9.12 73.08 16.07
N GLN A 14 9.75 73.46 14.93
CA GLN A 14 11.21 73.74 14.73
C GLN A 14 12.27 72.60 14.89
N THR A 15 13.01 72.21 13.82
CA THR A 15 14.32 72.72 13.29
C THR A 15 15.55 72.49 14.21
N ASP A 16 16.78 72.24 13.75
CA ASP A 16 17.40 72.43 12.41
C ASP A 16 18.57 71.43 12.13
N ASN A 17 19.32 71.67 11.04
CA ASN A 17 20.46 70.92 10.49
C ASN A 17 21.72 70.85 11.39
N GLY A 18 22.62 69.88 11.12
CA GLY A 18 24.02 69.94 11.57
C GLY A 18 24.85 68.66 11.39
N SER A 19 25.71 68.61 10.36
CA SER A 19 26.92 67.76 10.30
C SER A 19 28.16 68.66 10.30
N PRO A 20 29.31 68.22 10.86
CA PRO A 20 30.40 67.86 9.94
C PRO A 20 31.43 66.79 10.41
N ALA A 21 31.96 66.07 9.41
CA ALA A 21 33.35 65.61 9.17
C ALA A 21 34.33 65.16 10.30
N GLY A 22 35.08 64.08 9.99
CA GLY A 22 36.39 63.74 10.57
C GLY A 22 36.42 62.41 11.35
N ALA A 23 37.40 61.50 11.20
CA ALA A 23 38.54 61.44 10.28
C ALA A 23 38.95 59.95 10.01
N SER A 24 39.96 59.73 9.17
CA SER A 24 40.41 58.40 8.70
C SER A 24 41.59 57.83 9.50
N LEU A 25 41.72 56.49 9.61
CA LEU A 25 42.88 55.71 9.10
C LEU A 25 42.89 54.23 9.58
N ALA A 26 43.63 53.40 8.85
CA ALA A 26 44.07 52.02 9.14
C ALA A 26 45.39 51.78 8.34
N PRO A 27 46.08 50.62 8.37
CA PRO A 27 45.98 49.43 9.25
C PRO A 27 47.32 49.09 9.95
N ASP A 28 47.46 47.92 10.59
CA ASP A 28 48.73 47.16 10.60
C ASP A 28 48.50 45.65 10.83
N ALA A 29 49.55 44.82 10.72
CA ALA A 29 49.50 43.36 10.72
C ALA A 29 50.41 42.69 11.77
N GLY A 30 50.16 41.40 12.08
CA GLY A 30 51.00 40.61 12.98
C GLY A 30 50.67 39.11 13.01
N ARG A 31 51.68 38.28 12.77
CA ARG A 31 51.76 36.80 12.89
C ARG A 31 53.21 36.46 13.29
N PRO A 32 53.51 35.22 13.69
CA PRO A 32 52.84 34.31 14.62
C PRO A 32 53.82 33.95 15.76
N ASP A 33 53.61 32.87 16.53
CA ASP A 33 54.75 32.05 17.01
C ASP A 33 54.32 30.62 17.42
N ASP A 34 55.27 29.69 17.42
CA ASP A 34 55.11 28.26 17.71
C ASP A 34 55.44 27.90 19.19
N HIS A 35 54.92 26.75 19.68
CA HIS A 35 55.78 25.63 20.15
C HIS A 35 55.02 24.44 20.80
N ASP A 36 55.26 23.24 20.26
CA ASP A 36 55.33 21.96 21.02
C ASP A 36 56.81 21.74 21.43
N PRO A 37 57.10 21.24 22.64
CA PRO A 37 57.56 19.84 22.71
C PRO A 37 57.16 19.09 24.00
N PHE A 38 56.63 17.87 23.88
CA PHE A 38 57.40 16.66 24.27
C PHE A 38 56.72 15.33 23.88
N ALA A 39 57.46 14.47 23.16
CA ALA A 39 56.96 13.19 22.65
C ALA A 39 57.43 11.95 23.45
N LYS A 40 56.65 10.86 23.38
CA LYS A 40 57.16 9.47 23.36
C LYS A 40 56.17 8.49 22.70
N ARG A 41 56.73 7.51 22.00
CA ARG A 41 56.05 6.45 21.21
C ARG A 41 56.46 5.05 21.78
N PRO A 42 56.26 3.92 21.08
CA PRO A 42 55.02 3.15 20.96
C PRO A 42 55.22 1.67 21.39
N SER A 43 54.23 0.79 21.16
CA SER A 43 54.46 -0.67 21.11
C SER A 43 53.95 -1.30 19.81
N LYS A 44 54.41 -2.52 19.49
CA LYS A 44 54.17 -3.22 18.21
C LYS A 44 53.90 -4.71 18.44
N ARG A 45 52.91 -5.29 17.73
CA ARG A 45 52.94 -6.58 16.99
C ARG A 45 51.51 -7.01 16.60
N GLY A 46 51.28 -7.72 15.49
CA GLY A 46 52.25 -8.18 14.49
C GLY A 46 51.59 -8.74 13.21
N ARG A 47 52.38 -8.81 12.13
CA ARG A 47 51.97 -9.41 10.84
C ARG A 47 51.93 -10.95 10.92
N ARG A 48 51.06 -11.57 10.11
CA ARG A 48 51.37 -12.85 9.45
C ARG A 48 51.04 -12.80 7.96
N ARG A 49 52.05 -13.05 7.12
CA ARG A 49 51.90 -13.38 5.69
C ARG A 49 51.95 -14.91 5.53
N ARG A 50 51.20 -15.46 4.56
CA ARG A 50 51.60 -16.66 3.80
C ARG A 50 51.35 -16.40 2.31
N ARG A 51 52.06 -17.12 1.43
CA ARG A 51 52.21 -16.78 0.00
C ARG A 51 52.55 -18.02 -0.84
N SER A 52 51.64 -18.45 -1.71
CA SER A 52 51.86 -19.43 -2.79
C SER A 52 50.57 -19.56 -3.62
N GLY A 53 50.55 -19.58 -4.96
CA GLY A 53 51.61 -19.29 -5.94
C GLY A 53 51.45 -20.10 -7.25
N ARG A 54 51.73 -19.47 -8.41
CA ARG A 54 51.68 -20.02 -9.79
C ARG A 54 50.28 -20.38 -10.32
N ASN A 55 49.97 -20.36 -11.63
CA ASN A 55 50.64 -19.86 -12.86
C ASN A 55 49.53 -19.27 -13.76
N GLY A 56 49.70 -18.08 -14.37
CA GLY A 56 50.12 -17.91 -15.78
C GLY A 56 48.92 -17.52 -16.67
N ALA A 57 49.02 -17.11 -17.94
CA ALA A 57 50.10 -16.44 -18.68
C ALA A 57 49.55 -15.97 -20.06
N VAL A 58 49.60 -14.66 -20.34
CA VAL A 58 49.62 -14.01 -21.68
C VAL A 58 48.61 -14.45 -22.76
N LYS A 59 47.75 -13.50 -23.20
CA LYS A 59 47.73 -13.06 -24.62
C LYS A 59 46.93 -11.77 -24.85
N ASP A 60 47.51 -10.89 -25.66
CA ASP A 60 46.95 -9.62 -26.13
C ASP A 60 46.06 -9.81 -27.36
N ALA A 61 45.03 -8.96 -27.50
CA ALA A 61 44.51 -8.49 -28.79
C ALA A 61 43.50 -7.33 -28.57
N ALA A 62 43.92 -6.10 -28.84
CA ALA A 62 43.02 -5.07 -29.35
C ALA A 62 42.99 -5.17 -30.89
N PRO A 63 41.97 -4.59 -31.56
CA PRO A 63 42.27 -3.29 -32.14
C PRO A 63 41.16 -2.25 -31.94
N GLN A 64 41.55 -0.98 -31.95
CA GLN A 64 40.64 0.11 -32.33
C GLN A 64 40.64 0.26 -33.85
N VAL A 65 39.47 0.52 -34.43
CA VAL A 65 39.32 1.24 -35.70
C VAL A 65 38.20 2.24 -35.49
N THR A 66 38.42 3.49 -35.89
CA THR A 66 37.44 4.59 -35.80
C THR A 66 37.08 5.08 -37.22
N PRO A 67 36.27 6.13 -37.35
CA PRO A 67 34.91 6.04 -37.88
C PRO A 67 34.83 6.30 -39.40
N ASP A 68 33.64 6.11 -39.96
CA ASP A 68 33.22 6.83 -41.16
C ASP A 68 31.77 7.31 -41.00
N GLU A 69 31.39 8.34 -41.74
CA GLU A 69 30.13 9.07 -41.62
C GLU A 69 29.10 8.64 -42.68
N THR A 70 27.96 9.36 -42.69
CA THR A 70 26.93 9.44 -43.74
C THR A 70 25.87 8.32 -43.82
N ARG A 71 24.66 8.56 -44.35
CA ARG A 71 23.77 9.76 -44.43
C ARG A 71 22.45 9.33 -45.10
N ASN A 72 21.30 9.71 -44.53
CA ASN A 72 19.95 9.55 -45.09
C ASN A 72 19.46 8.10 -45.35
N GLY A 73 18.13 7.92 -45.42
CA GLY A 73 17.49 6.68 -45.87
C GLY A 73 16.18 6.37 -45.16
N ALA A 74 15.06 6.94 -45.61
CA ALA A 74 13.74 6.69 -45.03
C ALA A 74 12.99 5.59 -45.80
N ALA A 75 12.89 4.41 -45.20
CA ALA A 75 11.89 3.38 -45.47
C ALA A 75 11.79 2.48 -44.21
N GLY A 76 10.66 1.88 -43.85
CA GLY A 76 9.38 1.83 -44.56
C GLY A 76 8.95 0.41 -44.89
N GLU A 77 8.87 -0.47 -43.89
CA GLU A 77 8.44 -1.85 -44.08
C GLU A 77 7.62 -2.35 -42.87
N ALA A 78 6.79 -3.38 -43.09
CA ALA A 78 5.75 -3.83 -42.16
C ALA A 78 5.73 -5.36 -42.04
N ASP A 79 4.84 -5.86 -41.18
CA ASP A 79 4.45 -7.27 -40.97
C ASP A 79 5.49 -8.29 -40.49
N ALA A 80 5.18 -8.91 -39.35
CA ALA A 80 5.65 -10.26 -38.99
C ALA A 80 4.68 -10.93 -38.00
N ASN A 81 3.47 -11.26 -38.45
CA ASN A 81 2.45 -11.95 -37.65
C ASN A 81 2.58 -13.49 -37.74
N PRO A 82 2.90 -14.23 -36.65
CA PRO A 82 3.15 -15.67 -36.71
C PRO A 82 1.87 -16.53 -36.63
N ALA A 83 1.33 -16.92 -37.78
CA ALA A 83 0.26 -17.92 -37.91
C ALA A 83 0.79 -19.38 -37.79
N PRO A 84 -0.06 -20.39 -37.46
CA PRO A 84 0.42 -21.60 -36.78
C PRO A 84 0.78 -22.80 -37.68
N GLY A 85 1.85 -23.51 -37.30
CA GLY A 85 2.26 -24.79 -37.89
C GLY A 85 1.37 -25.98 -37.48
N ARG A 86 1.00 -26.84 -38.44
CA ARG A 86 0.13 -28.02 -38.21
C ARG A 86 0.91 -29.34 -38.08
N GLY A 87 0.70 -30.01 -36.94
CA GLY A 87 0.10 -31.36 -36.94
C GLY A 87 0.99 -32.61 -36.96
N LYS A 88 0.64 -33.57 -36.09
CA LYS A 88 0.72 -35.02 -36.36
C LYS A 88 -0.49 -35.73 -35.72
N ARG A 89 -0.94 -36.82 -36.35
CA ARG A 89 -2.25 -37.48 -36.10
C ARG A 89 -2.10 -38.64 -35.12
N ARG A 90 -3.12 -38.93 -34.29
CA ARG A 90 -3.52 -40.32 -34.00
C ARG A 90 -5.02 -40.45 -33.70
N ARG A 91 -5.54 -41.68 -33.83
CA ARG A 91 -6.97 -42.00 -34.01
C ARG A 91 -7.74 -42.05 -32.69
N GLY A 92 -9.00 -41.64 -32.70
CA GLY A 92 -9.97 -41.89 -31.62
C GLY A 92 -10.68 -43.25 -31.72
N ARG A 93 -11.49 -43.59 -30.72
CA ARG A 93 -12.31 -44.83 -30.66
C ARG A 93 -13.69 -44.52 -30.07
N ARG A 94 -14.78 -44.77 -30.81
CA ARG A 94 -16.17 -44.61 -30.35
C ARG A 94 -17.10 -45.57 -31.11
N LYS A 95 -17.72 -46.52 -30.41
CA LYS A 95 -18.75 -47.52 -30.81
C LYS A 95 -18.85 -48.54 -29.65
N ARG A 96 -19.97 -49.22 -29.38
CA ARG A 96 -21.42 -48.99 -29.62
C ARG A 96 -22.16 -50.00 -28.72
N ASN A 97 -23.44 -49.82 -28.44
CA ASN A 97 -24.24 -50.86 -27.79
C ASN A 97 -24.44 -52.07 -28.73
N ALA A 98 -24.49 -53.26 -28.15
CA ALA A 98 -25.14 -54.44 -28.70
C ALA A 98 -25.74 -55.23 -27.52
N ALA A 99 -26.88 -55.86 -27.72
CA ALA A 99 -27.49 -56.79 -26.77
C ALA A 99 -27.57 -58.17 -27.43
N GLN A 100 -27.48 -59.24 -26.64
CA GLN A 100 -27.80 -60.58 -27.08
C GLN A 100 -28.37 -61.40 -25.91
N THR A 101 -29.36 -62.23 -26.25
CA THR A 101 -30.15 -63.09 -25.36
C THR A 101 -29.63 -64.51 -25.39
N GLU A 102 -29.81 -65.29 -24.33
CA GLU A 102 -30.04 -66.73 -24.46
C GLU A 102 -30.79 -67.32 -23.24
N ASN A 103 -31.19 -68.59 -23.35
CA ASN A 103 -32.16 -69.31 -22.50
C ASN A 103 -31.48 -70.07 -21.34
N GLY A 104 -32.13 -70.69 -20.34
CA GLY A 104 -33.55 -70.76 -19.95
C GLY A 104 -33.93 -72.12 -19.32
N ALA A 105 -34.46 -72.12 -18.08
CA ALA A 105 -35.05 -73.27 -17.34
C ALA A 105 -35.96 -72.71 -16.21
N MET A 106 -37.20 -73.17 -15.92
CA MET A 106 -37.65 -74.45 -15.31
C MET A 106 -37.13 -74.70 -13.87
N ALA A 107 -37.95 -75.09 -12.87
CA ALA A 107 -39.42 -75.09 -12.71
C ALA A 107 -39.85 -75.29 -11.22
N THR A 108 -41.15 -75.07 -10.91
CA THR A 108 -41.91 -75.51 -9.68
C THR A 108 -41.39 -75.01 -8.30
N VAL A 109 -42.05 -75.10 -7.12
CA VAL A 109 -43.35 -75.63 -6.61
C VAL A 109 -44.05 -74.51 -5.77
N ALA A 110 -45.29 -74.68 -5.27
CA ALA A 110 -46.05 -73.64 -4.53
C ALA A 110 -46.84 -74.13 -3.28
N LYS A 111 -47.37 -73.16 -2.49
CA LYS A 111 -48.39 -73.24 -1.40
C LYS A 111 -47.92 -73.73 0.00
N PRO A 112 -48.69 -73.50 1.10
CA PRO A 112 -49.65 -72.41 1.43
C PRO A 112 -49.48 -71.80 2.87
N GLY A 113 -50.25 -70.76 3.24
CA GLY A 113 -50.48 -70.41 4.67
C GLY A 113 -50.81 -68.94 5.01
N THR A 114 -52.08 -68.62 5.21
CA THR A 114 -52.64 -67.35 5.76
C THR A 114 -53.09 -67.56 7.24
N PRO A 115 -53.54 -66.55 8.06
CA PRO A 115 -53.80 -65.13 7.78
C PRO A 115 -53.40 -64.09 8.88
N CYS A 116 -53.57 -62.80 8.52
CA CYS A 116 -53.98 -61.63 9.34
C CYS A 116 -53.11 -61.10 10.51
N GLY A 117 -52.91 -59.77 10.50
CA GLY A 117 -52.32 -59.01 11.62
C GLY A 117 -52.19 -57.52 11.31
N GLN A 118 -53.30 -56.76 11.28
CA GLN A 118 -53.26 -55.33 10.90
C GLN A 118 -52.68 -54.44 12.00
N ARG A 119 -51.65 -53.64 11.66
CA ARG A 119 -51.42 -52.30 12.25
C ARG A 119 -51.08 -51.30 11.15
N LYS A 120 -51.62 -50.08 11.28
CA LYS A 120 -51.47 -48.97 10.32
C LYS A 120 -50.49 -47.93 10.88
N ASP A 121 -49.21 -48.01 10.51
CA ASP A 121 -48.30 -46.88 10.73
C ASP A 121 -48.32 -45.94 9.52
N LYS A 122 -48.79 -44.71 9.75
CA LYS A 122 -48.76 -43.62 8.75
C LYS A 122 -47.46 -42.84 8.83
N THR A 123 -46.34 -43.48 8.52
CA THR A 123 -45.05 -42.79 8.35
C THR A 123 -44.95 -42.21 6.94
N SER A 124 -45.55 -41.04 6.74
CA SER A 124 -45.30 -40.23 5.53
C SER A 124 -43.79 -40.02 5.35
N PRO A 125 -43.23 -40.18 4.14
CA PRO A 125 -41.82 -39.88 3.91
C PRO A 125 -41.55 -38.40 4.23
N PRO A 126 -40.41 -38.06 4.86
CA PRO A 126 -40.08 -36.68 5.16
C PRO A 126 -39.98 -35.90 3.85
N ALA A 127 -40.76 -34.82 3.73
CA ALA A 127 -40.72 -33.96 2.56
C ALA A 127 -39.29 -33.49 2.28
N PRO A 128 -38.86 -33.39 1.00
CA PRO A 128 -37.49 -33.01 0.67
C PRO A 128 -37.19 -31.65 1.29
N ALA A 129 -36.29 -31.65 2.28
CA ALA A 129 -35.95 -30.44 3.01
C ALA A 129 -35.44 -29.39 2.03
N ILE A 130 -36.20 -28.31 1.86
CA ILE A 130 -35.84 -27.20 0.98
C ILE A 130 -34.51 -26.65 1.48
N ARG A 131 -33.42 -27.08 0.84
CA ARG A 131 -32.14 -26.38 0.90
C ARG A 131 -32.43 -25.00 0.33
N ARG A 132 -32.73 -24.03 1.20
CA ARG A 132 -32.57 -22.62 0.86
C ARG A 132 -31.18 -22.51 0.26
N GLU A 133 -31.14 -22.20 -1.03
CA GLU A 133 -29.88 -21.92 -1.70
C GLU A 133 -29.20 -20.84 -0.87
N ARG A 134 -27.97 -21.11 -0.43
CA ARG A 134 -27.20 -20.10 0.28
C ARG A 134 -26.85 -19.08 -0.78
N GLU A 135 -27.62 -17.99 -0.83
CA GLU A 135 -27.37 -16.80 -1.65
C GLU A 135 -25.86 -16.62 -1.77
N ALA A 136 -25.36 -16.70 -3.01
CA ALA A 136 -23.92 -16.71 -3.26
C ALA A 136 -23.32 -15.46 -2.60
N PRO A 137 -22.39 -15.60 -1.65
CA PRO A 137 -22.03 -14.50 -0.75
C PRO A 137 -21.54 -13.31 -1.56
N THR A 138 -22.30 -12.21 -1.46
CA THR A 138 -22.23 -11.09 -2.39
C THR A 138 -20.82 -10.52 -2.49
N ALA A 139 -20.35 -10.32 -3.72
CA ALA A 139 -19.05 -9.70 -3.95
C ALA A 139 -19.10 -8.20 -3.66
N TYR A 140 -18.00 -7.68 -3.15
CA TYR A 140 -17.71 -6.28 -2.92
C TYR A 140 -16.49 -5.88 -3.75
N ALA A 141 -16.41 -4.63 -4.18
CA ALA A 141 -15.21 -4.14 -4.86
C ALA A 141 -14.75 -2.76 -4.40
N ALA A 142 -13.44 -2.64 -4.24
CA ALA A 142 -12.77 -1.39 -3.89
C ALA A 142 -11.71 -1.07 -4.95
N LEU A 143 -11.74 0.16 -5.46
CA LEU A 143 -10.78 0.69 -6.44
C LEU A 143 -10.07 1.89 -5.85
N ASP A 144 -8.74 1.91 -5.94
CA ASP A 144 -7.93 3.12 -5.71
C ASP A 144 -7.32 3.61 -7.03
N LEU A 145 -7.35 4.94 -7.22
CA LEU A 145 -6.62 5.66 -8.26
C LEU A 145 -5.74 6.70 -7.57
N GLY A 146 -4.49 6.31 -7.31
CA GLY A 146 -3.47 7.18 -6.72
C GLY A 146 -2.45 7.69 -7.74
N THR A 147 -1.60 8.61 -7.30
CA THR A 147 -0.59 9.32 -8.10
C THR A 147 0.27 8.41 -8.99
N ASN A 148 0.60 7.19 -8.55
CA ASN A 148 1.42 6.24 -9.30
C ASN A 148 0.63 5.04 -9.88
N ASN A 149 -0.39 4.57 -9.17
CA ASN A 149 -1.03 3.27 -9.43
C ASN A 149 -2.56 3.40 -9.50
N CYS A 150 -3.18 2.69 -10.45
CA CYS A 150 -4.59 2.32 -10.40
C CYS A 150 -4.71 0.85 -9.97
N ARG A 151 -5.55 0.55 -8.98
CA ARG A 151 -5.71 -0.80 -8.41
C ARG A 151 -7.16 -1.11 -8.08
N LEU A 152 -7.55 -2.36 -8.24
CA LEU A 152 -8.88 -2.88 -7.92
C LEU A 152 -8.74 -4.19 -7.12
N LEU A 153 -9.53 -4.35 -6.07
CA LEU A 153 -9.80 -5.64 -5.44
C LEU A 153 -11.29 -5.92 -5.50
N VAL A 154 -11.64 -7.14 -5.92
CA VAL A 154 -12.98 -7.70 -5.78
C VAL A 154 -12.90 -8.85 -4.78
N ALA A 155 -13.71 -8.80 -3.73
CA ALA A 155 -13.63 -9.73 -2.61
C ALA A 155 -15.00 -10.24 -2.15
N VAL A 156 -15.01 -11.43 -1.57
CA VAL A 156 -16.19 -12.11 -1.03
C VAL A 156 -15.99 -12.34 0.46
N PRO A 157 -16.94 -11.96 1.34
CA PRO A 157 -16.82 -12.15 2.78
C PRO A 157 -16.76 -13.63 3.17
N THR A 158 -16.06 -13.96 4.26
CA THR A 158 -15.86 -15.34 4.73
C THR A 158 -16.16 -15.52 6.21
N LYS A 159 -15.14 -15.54 7.08
CA LYS A 159 -15.26 -15.54 8.55
C LYS A 159 -15.53 -14.10 9.05
N PRO A 160 -15.94 -13.89 10.31
CA PRO A 160 -16.03 -12.56 10.90
C PRO A 160 -14.74 -11.76 10.69
N TRP A 161 -14.87 -10.51 10.22
CA TRP A 161 -13.75 -9.60 9.92
C TRP A 161 -12.73 -10.15 8.91
N SER A 162 -13.19 -10.97 7.96
CA SER A 162 -12.35 -11.60 6.95
C SER A 162 -13.09 -11.79 5.62
N PHE A 163 -12.36 -11.59 4.53
CA PHE A 163 -12.81 -11.80 3.15
C PHE A 163 -11.74 -12.54 2.35
N ARG A 164 -12.15 -13.11 1.21
CA ARG A 164 -11.28 -13.73 0.22
C ARG A 164 -11.34 -12.91 -1.06
N VAL A 165 -10.20 -12.45 -1.54
CA VAL A 165 -10.09 -11.82 -2.87
C VAL A 165 -10.47 -12.86 -3.93
N VAL A 166 -11.31 -12.46 -4.88
CA VAL A 166 -11.81 -13.29 -6.00
C VAL A 166 -11.43 -12.74 -7.37
N ASP A 167 -11.11 -11.45 -7.46
CA ASP A 167 -10.41 -10.85 -8.60
C ASP A 167 -9.58 -9.66 -8.11
N ALA A 168 -8.51 -9.33 -8.85
CA ALA A 168 -7.64 -8.20 -8.58
C ALA A 168 -7.12 -7.59 -9.89
N PHE A 169 -6.76 -6.31 -9.84
CA PHE A 169 -6.02 -5.63 -10.89
C PHE A 169 -5.10 -4.58 -10.26
N SER A 170 -3.96 -4.34 -10.90
CA SER A 170 -3.00 -3.31 -10.52
C SER A 170 -2.22 -2.93 -11.77
N ARG A 171 -2.22 -1.65 -12.12
CA ARG A 171 -1.44 -1.10 -13.23
C ARG A 171 -0.75 0.18 -12.77
N ILE A 172 0.53 0.33 -13.10
CA ILE A 172 1.24 1.58 -12.92
C ILE A 172 0.77 2.52 -14.03
N VAL A 173 0.30 3.71 -13.63
CA VAL A 173 -0.30 4.71 -14.52
C VAL A 173 0.43 6.04 -14.48
N ARG A 174 1.18 6.32 -13.39
CA ARG A 174 1.89 7.59 -13.15
C ARG A 174 0.99 8.80 -13.45
N LEU A 175 -0.19 8.83 -12.82
CA LEU A 175 -1.22 9.85 -13.04
C LEU A 175 -0.74 11.26 -12.69
N GLY A 176 0.05 11.39 -11.62
CA GLY A 176 0.61 12.67 -11.19
C GLY A 176 2.09 12.86 -11.53
N GLU A 177 2.57 12.31 -12.66
CA GLU A 177 3.90 12.69 -13.16
C GLU A 177 3.87 14.12 -13.72
N GLY A 178 4.90 14.92 -13.43
CA GLY A 178 4.97 16.34 -13.79
C GLY A 178 4.00 17.25 -13.01
N LEU A 179 3.11 16.69 -12.19
CA LEU A 179 2.08 17.43 -11.46
C LEU A 179 2.69 18.47 -10.51
N GLY A 180 3.78 18.12 -9.82
CA GLY A 180 4.47 19.03 -8.90
C GLY A 180 5.10 20.27 -9.55
N ALA A 181 5.36 20.22 -10.87
CA ALA A 181 5.93 21.32 -11.63
C ALA A 181 4.90 22.09 -12.48
N SER A 182 3.79 21.45 -12.86
CA SER A 182 2.78 22.01 -13.78
C SER A 182 1.46 22.40 -13.12
N GLY A 183 1.15 21.90 -11.92
CA GLY A 183 -0.16 22.02 -11.28
C GLY A 183 -1.27 21.19 -11.95
N ARG A 184 -0.96 20.42 -13.00
CA ARG A 184 -1.95 19.78 -13.88
C ARG A 184 -1.58 18.33 -14.22
N LEU A 185 -2.59 17.50 -14.46
CA LEU A 185 -2.44 16.16 -15.01
C LEU A 185 -2.17 16.28 -16.52
N SER A 186 -1.16 15.58 -17.04
CA SER A 186 -0.90 15.51 -18.49
C SER A 186 -1.90 14.61 -19.22
N ASP A 187 -2.12 14.86 -20.51
CA ASP A 187 -3.05 14.07 -21.31
C ASP A 187 -2.60 12.60 -21.42
N GLU A 188 -1.29 12.35 -21.53
CA GLU A 188 -0.72 10.99 -21.55
C GLU A 188 -0.97 10.24 -20.24
N ALA A 189 -0.87 10.94 -19.10
CA ALA A 189 -1.14 10.36 -17.79
C ALA A 189 -2.63 10.06 -17.59
N MET A 190 -3.50 10.98 -18.04
CA MET A 190 -4.95 10.78 -18.05
C MET A 190 -5.36 9.62 -18.97
N ASP A 191 -4.78 9.51 -20.17
CA ASP A 191 -5.02 8.43 -21.13
C ASP A 191 -4.67 7.05 -20.55
N ARG A 192 -3.48 6.91 -19.96
CA ARG A 192 -3.06 5.66 -19.30
C ARG A 192 -3.96 5.31 -18.12
N ALA A 193 -4.44 6.30 -17.37
CA ALA A 193 -5.36 6.10 -16.26
C ALA A 193 -6.76 5.67 -16.74
N VAL A 194 -7.35 6.34 -17.74
CA VAL A 194 -8.62 5.92 -18.36
C VAL A 194 -8.51 4.50 -18.93
N GLY A 195 -7.42 4.19 -19.62
CA GLY A 195 -7.16 2.83 -20.14
C GLY A 195 -7.02 1.76 -19.04
N ALA A 196 -6.54 2.12 -17.84
CA ALA A 196 -6.55 1.22 -16.68
C ALA A 196 -7.96 1.07 -16.08
N LEU A 197 -8.71 2.17 -15.99
CA LEU A 197 -10.07 2.23 -15.44
C LEU A 197 -11.08 1.49 -16.33
N ALA A 198 -10.90 1.48 -17.64
CA ALA A 198 -11.68 0.64 -18.57
C ALA A 198 -11.53 -0.87 -18.26
N VAL A 199 -10.31 -1.34 -17.97
CA VAL A 199 -10.09 -2.74 -17.55
C VAL A 199 -10.70 -3.02 -16.17
N CYS A 200 -10.71 -2.03 -15.27
CA CYS A 200 -11.44 -2.13 -14.00
C CYS A 200 -12.95 -2.24 -14.21
N ARG A 201 -13.56 -1.41 -15.07
CA ARG A 201 -14.98 -1.49 -15.47
C ARG A 201 -15.33 -2.89 -15.95
N ASP A 202 -14.53 -3.47 -16.83
CA ASP A 202 -14.79 -4.79 -17.41
C ASP A 202 -14.71 -5.92 -16.36
N LYS A 203 -13.84 -5.76 -15.35
CA LYS A 203 -13.81 -6.66 -14.17
C LYS A 203 -15.00 -6.47 -13.22
N LEU A 204 -15.54 -5.26 -13.13
CA LEU A 204 -16.72 -4.94 -12.32
C LEU A 204 -18.01 -5.46 -12.98
N THR A 205 -18.13 -5.43 -14.31
CA THR A 205 -19.31 -5.96 -15.04
C THR A 205 -19.29 -7.48 -15.21
N ALA A 206 -18.11 -8.11 -15.19
CA ALA A 206 -17.96 -9.57 -15.37
C ALA A 206 -18.58 -10.45 -14.25
N ARG A 207 -19.14 -9.86 -13.19
CA ARG A 207 -19.88 -10.60 -12.13
C ARG A 207 -20.86 -9.68 -11.38
N PRO A 208 -21.90 -10.24 -10.72
CA PRO A 208 -22.69 -9.48 -9.76
C PRO A 208 -21.82 -8.98 -8.58
N ILE A 209 -21.85 -7.69 -8.32
CA ILE A 209 -21.21 -7.02 -7.19
C ILE A 209 -22.30 -6.23 -6.46
N GLY A 210 -22.45 -6.45 -5.16
CA GLY A 210 -23.52 -5.82 -4.37
C GLY A 210 -23.20 -4.39 -3.95
N ARG A 211 -21.92 -4.07 -3.76
CA ARG A 211 -21.46 -2.73 -3.40
C ARG A 211 -20.05 -2.45 -3.91
N THR A 212 -19.87 -1.28 -4.50
CA THR A 212 -18.61 -0.73 -4.98
C THR A 212 -18.29 0.57 -4.26
N ARG A 213 -17.02 0.83 -3.93
CA ARG A 213 -16.52 2.19 -3.66
C ARG A 213 -15.24 2.40 -4.47
N LEU A 214 -15.22 3.44 -5.28
CA LEU A 214 -14.17 3.74 -6.24
C LEU A 214 -13.62 5.11 -5.87
N ILE A 215 -12.35 5.20 -5.47
CA ILE A 215 -11.77 6.44 -4.94
C ILE A 215 -10.61 6.95 -5.81
N ALA A 216 -10.43 8.25 -5.82
CA ALA A 216 -9.25 8.94 -6.31
C ALA A 216 -8.58 9.71 -5.16
N THR A 217 -7.25 9.79 -5.16
CA THR A 217 -6.47 10.38 -4.07
C THR A 217 -5.65 11.61 -4.51
N GLU A 218 -4.53 11.90 -3.83
CA GLU A 218 -3.74 13.13 -3.93
C GLU A 218 -3.59 13.73 -5.34
N ALA A 219 -3.32 12.93 -6.38
CA ALA A 219 -3.17 13.47 -7.75
C ALA A 219 -4.45 14.14 -8.29
N CYS A 220 -5.63 13.56 -8.07
CA CYS A 220 -6.90 14.16 -8.51
C CYS A 220 -7.37 15.29 -7.58
N ARG A 221 -6.88 15.30 -6.33
CA ARG A 221 -7.18 16.32 -5.31
C ARG A 221 -6.36 17.60 -5.52
N SER A 222 -5.12 17.47 -5.98
CA SER A 222 -4.14 18.57 -6.02
C SER A 222 -3.87 19.11 -7.43
N ALA A 223 -4.49 18.56 -8.47
CA ALA A 223 -4.40 19.06 -9.84
C ALA A 223 -5.58 19.98 -10.21
N GLU A 224 -5.31 21.10 -10.88
CA GLU A 224 -6.32 22.06 -11.34
C GLU A 224 -7.38 21.41 -12.25
N ASN A 225 -6.96 20.49 -13.11
CA ASN A 225 -7.83 19.73 -14.02
C ASN A 225 -8.33 18.40 -13.44
N GLY A 226 -8.16 18.16 -12.13
CA GLY A 226 -8.61 16.94 -11.47
C GLY A 226 -10.11 16.67 -11.63
N ALA A 227 -10.95 17.70 -11.57
CA ALA A 227 -12.39 17.58 -11.82
C ALA A 227 -12.70 17.19 -13.27
N GLN A 228 -12.10 17.89 -14.24
CA GLN A 228 -12.24 17.61 -15.68
C GLN A 228 -11.82 16.18 -16.03
N PHE A 229 -10.75 15.68 -15.39
CA PHE A 229 -10.31 14.29 -15.54
C PHE A 229 -11.35 13.29 -15.01
N LEU A 230 -11.98 13.58 -13.87
CA LEU A 230 -13.01 12.70 -13.29
C LEU A 230 -14.32 12.71 -14.10
N ASP A 231 -14.69 13.84 -14.69
CA ASP A 231 -15.74 13.92 -15.71
C ASP A 231 -15.40 13.02 -16.91
N ARG A 232 -14.20 13.17 -17.48
CA ARG A 232 -13.71 12.33 -18.58
C ARG A 232 -13.72 10.83 -18.23
N VAL A 233 -13.32 10.46 -17.01
CA VAL A 233 -13.36 9.07 -16.53
C VAL A 233 -14.80 8.55 -16.49
N ARG A 234 -15.75 9.32 -15.93
CA ARG A 234 -17.18 8.95 -15.94
C ARG A 234 -17.68 8.75 -17.36
N ASP A 235 -17.39 9.68 -18.25
CA ASP A 235 -18.00 9.71 -19.59
C ASP A 235 -17.39 8.64 -20.53
N GLN A 236 -16.11 8.27 -20.35
CA GLN A 236 -15.44 7.24 -21.14
C GLN A 236 -15.50 5.82 -20.52
N THR A 237 -15.81 5.67 -19.23
CA THR A 237 -15.83 4.36 -18.54
C THR A 237 -17.11 4.02 -17.78
N GLY A 238 -18.01 4.97 -17.54
CA GLY A 238 -19.16 4.83 -16.66
C GLY A 238 -18.82 4.78 -15.16
N LEU A 239 -17.53 4.80 -14.78
CA LEU A 239 -17.10 4.74 -13.38
C LEU A 239 -17.15 6.13 -12.75
N LYS A 240 -18.03 6.31 -11.76
CA LYS A 240 -18.01 7.49 -10.88
C LYS A 240 -17.01 7.26 -9.76
N LEU A 241 -15.91 8.02 -9.75
CA LEU A 241 -14.92 8.03 -8.69
C LEU A 241 -15.21 9.14 -7.67
N GLU A 242 -14.85 8.88 -6.42
CA GLU A 242 -14.97 9.78 -5.27
C GLU A 242 -13.58 10.32 -4.91
N VAL A 243 -13.36 11.64 -4.92
CA VAL A 243 -12.14 12.20 -4.34
C VAL A 243 -12.28 12.15 -2.83
N VAL A 244 -11.42 11.37 -2.18
CA VAL A 244 -11.37 11.30 -0.71
C VAL A 244 -10.49 12.42 -0.15
N ASP A 245 -10.68 12.77 1.11
CA ASP A 245 -9.76 13.63 1.87
C ASP A 245 -8.63 12.82 2.54
N ARG A 246 -7.61 13.54 3.02
CA ARG A 246 -6.40 12.96 3.63
C ARG A 246 -6.70 12.24 4.97
N GLU A 247 -7.72 12.68 5.73
CA GLU A 247 -8.16 11.97 6.93
C GLU A 247 -8.76 10.61 6.56
N THR A 248 -9.63 10.59 5.56
CA THR A 248 -10.28 9.38 5.05
C THR A 248 -9.26 8.38 4.52
N GLU A 249 -8.22 8.82 3.82
CA GLU A 249 -7.11 7.94 3.40
C GLU A 249 -6.38 7.33 4.60
N ALA A 250 -5.98 8.13 5.58
CA ALA A 250 -5.32 7.65 6.80
C ALA A 250 -6.20 6.66 7.59
N ARG A 251 -7.49 6.98 7.78
CA ARG A 251 -8.46 6.09 8.45
C ARG A 251 -8.67 4.78 7.68
N LEU A 252 -8.74 4.83 6.35
CA LEU A 252 -8.86 3.65 5.49
C LEU A 252 -7.61 2.76 5.52
N ALA A 253 -6.41 3.34 5.53
CA ALA A 253 -5.15 2.60 5.68
C ALA A 253 -5.12 1.83 7.01
N VAL A 254 -5.53 2.49 8.10
CA VAL A 254 -5.68 1.87 9.43
C VAL A 254 -6.74 0.77 9.45
N SER A 255 -7.93 1.01 8.86
CA SER A 255 -8.99 0.01 8.71
C SER A 255 -8.50 -1.24 7.95
N GLY A 256 -7.74 -1.07 6.86
CA GLY A 256 -7.22 -2.17 6.05
C GLY A 256 -6.11 -2.98 6.73
N CYS A 257 -5.27 -2.34 7.54
CA CYS A 257 -4.16 -2.99 8.25
C CYS A 257 -4.55 -3.65 9.58
N GLY A 258 -5.75 -3.41 10.12
CA GLY A 258 -6.07 -3.72 11.52
C GLY A 258 -6.03 -5.19 11.96
N SER A 259 -5.80 -6.13 11.04
CA SER A 259 -5.54 -7.55 11.34
C SER A 259 -4.05 -7.91 11.48
N LEU A 260 -3.14 -6.97 11.20
CA LEU A 260 -1.68 -7.16 11.25
C LEU A 260 -1.01 -6.58 12.51
N VAL A 261 -1.75 -5.77 13.29
CA VAL A 261 -1.31 -5.18 14.56
C VAL A 261 -0.92 -6.24 15.58
N ASP A 262 0.23 -6.05 16.22
CA ASP A 262 0.63 -6.80 17.41
C ASP A 262 -0.24 -6.39 18.61
N ARG A 263 -1.03 -7.32 19.15
CA ARG A 263 -1.97 -7.05 20.25
C ARG A 263 -1.32 -7.02 21.63
N SER A 264 -0.05 -7.40 21.77
CA SER A 264 0.70 -7.19 23.02
C SER A 264 1.39 -5.81 23.08
N ALA A 265 1.49 -5.10 21.95
CA ALA A 265 1.99 -3.73 21.95
C ALA A 265 1.01 -2.76 22.62
N ARG A 266 1.53 -1.68 23.20
CA ARG A 266 0.74 -0.58 23.79
C ARG A 266 0.35 0.48 22.76
N SER A 267 1.16 0.63 21.71
CA SER A 267 0.89 1.53 20.58
C SER A 267 1.60 1.07 19.32
N THR A 268 1.20 1.63 18.18
CA THR A 268 1.87 1.46 16.89
C THR A 268 1.77 2.76 16.09
N VAL A 269 2.77 3.02 15.24
CA VAL A 269 2.64 4.00 14.16
C VAL A 269 2.44 3.24 12.86
N LEU A 270 1.32 3.52 12.20
CA LEU A 270 1.02 3.06 10.86
C LEU A 270 1.37 4.16 9.85
N PHE A 271 1.90 3.78 8.69
CA PHE A 271 2.11 4.70 7.59
C PHE A 271 1.82 4.06 6.22
N ASP A 272 1.26 4.86 5.30
CA ASP A 272 1.15 4.56 3.88
C ASP A 272 2.10 5.50 3.12
N ILE A 273 3.06 4.94 2.39
CA ILE A 273 3.94 5.74 1.52
C ILE A 273 3.32 5.71 0.11
N GLY A 274 2.59 6.77 -0.19
CA GLY A 274 1.90 6.97 -1.45
C GLY A 274 2.81 7.47 -2.57
N GLY A 275 2.19 7.90 -3.67
CA GLY A 275 2.91 8.50 -4.80
C GLY A 275 3.12 10.01 -4.65
N GLY A 276 2.07 10.75 -4.29
CA GLY A 276 2.15 12.21 -4.08
C GLY A 276 2.18 12.64 -2.61
N SER A 277 1.53 11.87 -1.74
CA SER A 277 1.48 12.07 -0.29
C SER A 277 1.99 10.84 0.47
N SER A 278 2.18 10.98 1.78
CA SER A 278 2.41 9.87 2.71
C SER A 278 1.63 10.11 4.00
N GLU A 279 0.73 9.19 4.34
CA GLU A 279 -0.16 9.27 5.49
C GLU A 279 0.48 8.57 6.69
N ILE A 280 0.43 9.19 7.88
CA ILE A 280 0.94 8.62 9.14
C ILE A 280 -0.15 8.70 10.20
N ALA A 281 -0.39 7.61 10.92
CA ALA A 281 -1.34 7.52 12.02
C ALA A 281 -0.67 6.91 13.26
N VAL A 282 -0.70 7.64 14.37
CA VAL A 282 -0.31 7.16 15.71
C VAL A 282 -1.54 6.51 16.34
N ILE A 283 -1.41 5.26 16.78
CA ILE A 283 -2.52 4.43 17.24
C ILE A 283 -2.20 3.86 18.62
N ASP A 284 -3.09 4.09 19.58
CA ASP A 284 -3.02 3.44 20.90
C ASP A 284 -3.74 2.11 20.90
N LEU A 285 -3.22 1.14 21.65
CA LEU A 285 -3.71 -0.24 21.66
C LEU A 285 -4.30 -0.56 23.05
N PRO A 286 -5.52 -0.08 23.35
CA PRO A 286 -6.15 -0.32 24.63
C PRO A 286 -6.40 -1.82 24.82
N HIS A 287 -6.01 -2.36 25.99
CA HIS A 287 -6.17 -3.78 26.31
C HIS A 287 -7.65 -4.23 26.36
N ALA A 288 -8.62 -3.31 26.43
CA ALA A 288 -10.04 -3.58 26.23
C ALA A 288 -10.81 -2.35 25.70
N GLY A 289 -11.87 -2.57 24.91
CA GLY A 289 -12.90 -1.55 24.65
C GLY A 289 -13.30 -1.39 23.18
N ARG A 290 -12.50 -0.64 22.41
CA ARG A 290 -12.85 -0.19 21.04
C ARG A 290 -12.76 -1.33 20.02
N ARG A 291 -13.66 -1.30 19.02
CA ARG A 291 -13.89 -2.43 18.08
C ARG A 291 -13.18 -2.30 16.74
N ASN A 292 -13.05 -1.09 16.21
CA ASN A 292 -12.34 -0.81 14.97
C ASN A 292 -11.03 -0.12 15.33
N LEU A 293 -9.96 -0.39 14.58
CA LEU A 293 -8.65 0.21 14.86
C LEU A 293 -8.61 1.70 14.49
N SER A 294 -9.39 2.12 13.48
CA SER A 294 -9.61 3.52 13.09
C SER A 294 -10.03 4.41 14.26
N ASP A 295 -10.70 3.84 15.25
CA ASP A 295 -11.27 4.55 16.37
C ASP A 295 -10.26 4.67 17.54
N ASN A 296 -9.04 4.14 17.34
CA ASN A 296 -7.91 4.22 18.27
C ASN A 296 -6.79 5.16 17.76
N ILE A 297 -6.97 5.80 16.60
CA ILE A 297 -6.05 6.84 16.11
C ILE A 297 -6.07 7.98 17.15
N VAL A 298 -4.90 8.27 17.72
CA VAL A 298 -4.74 9.38 18.68
C VAL A 298 -4.20 10.65 18.01
N ALA A 299 -3.50 10.49 16.89
CA ALA A 299 -3.05 11.57 16.02
C ALA A 299 -2.84 11.03 14.60
N TRP A 300 -3.06 11.86 13.58
CA TRP A 300 -2.72 11.54 12.19
C TRP A 300 -2.21 12.77 11.45
N THR A 301 -1.44 12.55 10.39
CA THR A 301 -1.03 13.58 9.43
C THR A 301 -0.92 12.97 8.03
N SER A 302 -0.90 13.82 7.00
CA SER A 302 -0.58 13.45 5.63
C SER A 302 0.45 14.45 5.12
N LEU A 303 1.65 13.95 4.87
CA LEU A 303 2.74 14.75 4.32
C LEU A 303 2.47 15.00 2.83
N PRO A 304 2.70 16.22 2.30
CA PRO A 304 2.58 16.51 0.87
C PRO A 304 3.80 15.99 0.07
N VAL A 305 4.30 14.79 0.43
CA VAL A 305 5.42 14.12 -0.24
C VAL A 305 5.17 12.61 -0.29
N GLY A 306 5.40 12.01 -1.45
CA GLY A 306 5.37 10.57 -1.70
C GLY A 306 6.48 10.19 -2.67
N VAL A 307 6.53 8.93 -3.11
CA VAL A 307 7.68 8.45 -3.91
C VAL A 307 7.86 9.15 -5.25
N VAL A 308 6.78 9.67 -5.86
CA VAL A 308 6.83 10.40 -7.14
C VAL A 308 7.30 11.83 -6.92
N THR A 309 6.64 12.58 -6.03
CA THR A 309 7.00 13.99 -5.77
C THR A 309 8.39 14.15 -5.16
N MET A 310 8.85 13.18 -4.37
CA MET A 310 10.24 13.12 -3.88
C MET A 310 11.23 12.78 -5.01
N ALA A 311 10.93 11.81 -5.87
CA ALA A 311 11.80 11.44 -6.99
C ALA A 311 11.91 12.55 -8.06
N GLU A 312 10.81 13.26 -8.35
CA GLU A 312 10.82 14.42 -9.25
C GLU A 312 11.68 15.56 -8.69
N ARG A 313 11.61 15.82 -7.38
CA ARG A 313 12.37 16.89 -6.72
C ARG A 313 13.87 16.59 -6.58
N PHE A 314 14.24 15.31 -6.48
CA PHE A 314 15.62 14.86 -6.22
C PHE A 314 16.16 13.90 -7.31
N GLY A 315 15.63 13.96 -8.53
CA GLY A 315 16.10 13.22 -9.71
C GLY A 315 15.75 11.73 -9.79
N GLY A 316 15.81 10.98 -8.67
CA GLY A 316 15.35 9.59 -8.51
C GLY A 316 16.13 8.48 -9.26
N THR A 317 16.56 8.76 -10.49
CA THR A 317 17.40 7.88 -11.31
C THR A 317 18.85 7.90 -10.80
N HIS A 318 19.42 9.10 -10.69
CA HIS A 318 20.75 9.34 -10.11
C HIS A 318 20.54 9.80 -8.67
N VAL A 319 20.89 8.91 -7.73
CA VAL A 319 20.78 9.16 -6.28
C VAL A 319 22.02 8.55 -5.64
N ASP A 320 22.77 9.40 -4.95
CA ASP A 320 23.96 9.09 -4.17
C ASP A 320 23.66 9.28 -2.67
N ALA A 321 24.69 9.15 -1.82
CA ALA A 321 24.52 9.26 -0.37
C ALA A 321 24.12 10.69 0.08
N GLU A 322 24.56 11.73 -0.62
CA GLU A 322 24.26 13.13 -0.26
C GLU A 322 22.81 13.49 -0.62
N SER A 323 22.41 13.22 -1.85
CA SER A 323 21.04 13.39 -2.31
C SER A 323 20.04 12.50 -1.56
N PHE A 324 20.42 11.26 -1.20
CA PHE A 324 19.61 10.42 -0.31
C PHE A 324 19.45 11.04 1.08
N SER A 325 20.54 11.52 1.69
CA SER A 325 20.48 12.21 2.99
C SER A 325 19.63 13.48 2.93
N ALA A 326 19.67 14.21 1.81
CA ALA A 326 18.82 15.39 1.57
C ALA A 326 17.33 15.04 1.42
N MET A 327 16.98 13.91 0.79
CA MET A 327 15.60 13.39 0.78
C MET A 327 15.12 13.03 2.19
N VAL A 328 15.97 12.38 3.00
CA VAL A 328 15.66 12.02 4.40
C VAL A 328 15.41 13.28 5.22
N ALA A 329 16.35 14.22 5.24
CA ALA A 329 16.24 15.47 5.98
C ALA A 329 15.02 16.31 5.54
N HIS A 330 14.63 16.26 4.26
CA HIS A 330 13.40 16.90 3.79
C HIS A 330 12.14 16.25 4.36
N ALA A 331 12.06 14.91 4.38
CA ALA A 331 10.93 14.20 4.96
C ALA A 331 10.88 14.37 6.50
N GLU A 332 12.02 14.40 7.17
CA GLU A 332 12.13 14.72 8.60
C GLU A 332 11.64 16.14 8.91
N ALA A 333 11.99 17.14 8.10
CA ALA A 333 11.51 18.50 8.26
C ALA A 333 9.97 18.60 8.11
N LEU A 334 9.37 17.86 7.18
CA LEU A 334 7.91 17.77 7.04
C LEU A 334 7.24 17.01 8.20
N LEU A 335 7.90 16.00 8.76
CA LEU A 335 7.44 15.28 9.95
C LEU A 335 7.59 16.08 11.24
N GLY A 336 8.56 17.00 11.31
CA GLY A 336 9.09 17.56 12.55
C GLY A 336 8.07 18.12 13.53
N ASP A 337 7.03 18.80 13.04
CA ASP A 337 6.02 19.43 13.90
C ASP A 337 5.03 18.42 14.49
N PHE A 338 4.63 17.42 13.70
CA PHE A 338 3.81 16.28 14.14
C PHE A 338 4.63 15.34 15.04
N ALA A 339 5.91 15.16 14.72
CA ALA A 339 6.88 14.44 15.52
C ALA A 339 6.97 15.04 16.94
N ARG A 340 7.30 16.34 17.09
CA ARG A 340 7.43 16.96 18.42
C ARG A 340 6.17 16.86 19.30
N GLN A 341 4.99 16.67 18.70
CA GLN A 341 3.72 16.51 19.43
C GLN A 341 3.39 15.05 19.78
N HIS A 342 3.89 14.06 19.01
CA HIS A 342 3.43 12.66 19.09
C HIS A 342 4.54 11.58 19.05
N SER A 343 5.81 11.96 18.94
CA SER A 343 6.95 11.08 19.17
C SER A 343 7.07 10.82 20.67
N ARG A 344 6.86 9.58 21.11
CA ARG A 344 6.96 9.20 22.54
C ARG A 344 8.40 9.03 23.05
N GLY A 345 9.38 9.63 22.37
CA GLY A 345 10.78 9.64 22.78
C GLY A 345 10.97 10.41 24.08
N GLY A 346 11.24 9.69 25.17
CA GLY A 346 11.48 10.29 26.48
C GLY A 346 11.39 9.27 27.61
N ASN A 347 10.17 8.82 27.95
CA ASN A 347 9.91 8.18 29.25
C ASN A 347 9.50 6.70 29.15
N GLY A 348 10.48 5.80 29.20
CA GLY A 348 10.35 4.48 29.85
C GLY A 348 9.34 3.47 29.29
N VAL A 349 8.88 3.63 28.04
CA VAL A 349 8.14 2.56 27.35
C VAL A 349 9.14 1.51 26.88
N SER A 350 9.05 0.29 27.40
CA SER A 350 9.91 -0.83 26.99
C SER A 350 9.71 -1.17 25.52
N ASP A 351 10.80 -1.28 24.75
CA ASP A 351 10.83 -1.41 23.29
C ASP A 351 9.83 -2.42 22.69
N ASP A 352 9.64 -3.58 23.33
CA ASP A 352 8.68 -4.61 22.90
C ASP A 352 7.23 -4.11 22.76
N ALA A 353 6.87 -3.03 23.47
CA ALA A 353 5.54 -2.46 23.52
C ALA A 353 5.22 -1.51 22.35
N PHE A 354 6.13 -1.30 21.40
CA PHE A 354 5.94 -0.46 20.22
C PHE A 354 6.36 -1.18 18.92
N HIS A 355 5.70 -0.83 17.81
CA HIS A 355 6.08 -1.30 16.47
C HIS A 355 5.58 -0.38 15.37
N LEU A 356 6.24 -0.43 14.22
CA LEU A 356 5.80 0.23 13.00
C LEU A 356 4.93 -0.72 12.14
N ILE A 357 3.97 -0.17 11.39
CA ILE A 357 3.25 -0.87 10.32
C ILE A 357 3.32 -0.03 9.05
N GLY A 358 4.14 -0.44 8.10
CA GLY A 358 4.18 0.18 6.78
C GLY A 358 3.26 -0.53 5.78
N THR A 359 2.67 0.23 4.86
CA THR A 359 1.98 -0.31 3.68
C THR A 359 2.47 0.32 2.36
N SER A 360 1.83 -0.04 1.25
CA SER A 360 2.13 0.38 -0.13
C SER A 360 3.49 -0.10 -0.66
N GLY A 361 3.91 0.43 -1.81
CA GLY A 361 4.93 -0.11 -2.69
C GLY A 361 6.32 -0.20 -2.09
N THR A 362 6.70 0.76 -1.25
CA THR A 362 8.05 0.86 -0.64
C THR A 362 8.37 -0.37 0.20
N VAL A 363 7.64 -0.55 1.31
CA VAL A 363 7.89 -1.64 2.28
C VAL A 363 7.61 -3.03 1.73
N THR A 364 6.64 -3.15 0.82
CA THR A 364 6.39 -4.42 0.10
C THR A 364 7.51 -4.78 -0.88
N THR A 365 8.20 -3.79 -1.46
CA THR A 365 9.40 -4.00 -2.29
C THR A 365 10.61 -4.38 -1.43
N LEU A 366 10.85 -3.66 -0.33
CA LEU A 366 11.91 -3.97 0.65
C LEU A 366 11.79 -5.39 1.20
N ALA A 367 10.58 -5.80 1.56
CA ALA A 367 10.26 -7.18 1.98
C ALA A 367 10.58 -8.22 0.90
N GLY A 368 10.27 -7.92 -0.37
CA GLY A 368 10.59 -8.80 -1.50
C GLY A 368 12.09 -9.02 -1.70
N ILE A 369 12.89 -7.96 -1.51
CA ILE A 369 14.35 -8.00 -1.60
C ILE A 369 14.93 -8.77 -0.39
N HIS A 370 14.49 -8.45 0.82
CA HIS A 370 14.88 -9.16 2.06
C HIS A 370 14.59 -10.66 1.99
N LEU A 371 13.47 -11.06 1.39
CA LEU A 371 13.07 -12.46 1.21
C LEU A 371 13.72 -13.16 0.00
N GLY A 372 14.59 -12.47 -0.75
CA GLY A 372 15.28 -13.00 -1.93
C GLY A 372 14.33 -13.46 -3.04
N LEU A 373 13.22 -12.74 -3.25
CA LEU A 373 12.17 -13.19 -4.16
C LEU A 373 12.56 -13.05 -5.65
N ALA A 374 12.65 -14.18 -6.36
CA ALA A 374 12.76 -14.20 -7.82
C ALA A 374 11.52 -13.64 -8.56
N ARG A 375 10.41 -13.44 -7.84
CA ARG A 375 9.21 -12.71 -8.26
C ARG A 375 8.38 -12.34 -7.03
N TYR A 376 7.80 -11.15 -6.99
CA TYR A 376 6.91 -10.72 -5.91
C TYR A 376 5.79 -11.74 -5.61
N ASP A 377 5.69 -12.18 -4.35
CA ASP A 377 4.62 -13.04 -3.83
C ASP A 377 4.04 -12.45 -2.55
N ARG A 378 2.86 -11.84 -2.68
CA ARG A 378 2.05 -11.30 -1.59
C ARG A 378 1.93 -12.24 -0.39
N ARG A 379 1.86 -13.56 -0.60
CA ARG A 379 1.66 -14.55 0.48
C ARG A 379 2.88 -14.69 1.40
N ARG A 380 4.05 -14.22 0.96
CA ARG A 380 5.28 -14.18 1.76
C ARG A 380 5.57 -12.78 2.32
N VAL A 381 5.06 -11.72 1.67
CA VAL A 381 5.28 -10.31 2.01
C VAL A 381 4.24 -9.76 2.99
N ASP A 382 2.96 -10.08 2.79
CA ASP A 382 1.85 -9.57 3.57
C ASP A 382 1.85 -10.15 4.99
N GLY A 383 2.16 -9.32 5.98
CA GLY A 383 2.41 -9.78 7.33
C GLY A 383 3.80 -10.39 7.52
N LEU A 384 4.82 -9.90 6.81
CA LEU A 384 6.22 -10.06 7.21
C LEU A 384 6.55 -9.18 8.43
N TRP A 385 7.46 -9.65 9.29
CA TRP A 385 8.18 -8.81 10.25
C TRP A 385 9.61 -8.63 9.76
N MET A 386 10.12 -7.41 9.81
CA MET A 386 11.54 -7.10 9.63
C MET A 386 12.05 -6.40 10.89
N ARG A 387 13.25 -6.74 11.36
CA ARG A 387 13.92 -5.99 12.43
C ARG A 387 14.57 -4.73 11.86
N ASP A 388 14.85 -3.78 12.72
CA ASP A 388 15.39 -2.46 12.34
C ASP A 388 16.65 -2.57 11.45
N HIS A 389 17.69 -3.26 11.93
CA HIS A 389 18.91 -3.56 11.16
C HIS A 389 18.70 -4.39 9.88
N GLU A 390 17.53 -5.02 9.71
CA GLU A 390 17.17 -5.74 8.48
C GLU A 390 16.56 -4.84 7.42
N VAL A 391 16.08 -3.65 7.81
CA VAL A 391 15.70 -2.55 6.92
C VAL A 391 16.94 -1.77 6.51
N ASP A 392 17.83 -1.39 7.44
CA ASP A 392 19.07 -0.64 7.14
C ASP A 392 19.91 -1.33 6.07
N ARG A 393 20.26 -2.60 6.30
CA ARG A 393 21.03 -3.44 5.37
C ARG A 393 20.36 -3.59 3.99
N ILE A 394 19.05 -3.35 3.86
CA ILE A 394 18.37 -3.33 2.54
C ILE A 394 18.41 -1.92 1.94
N ASN A 395 18.24 -0.86 2.74
CA ASN A 395 18.41 0.53 2.29
C ASN A 395 19.83 0.74 1.75
N ASP A 396 20.86 0.34 2.51
CA ASP A 396 22.28 0.37 2.12
C ASP A 396 22.52 -0.40 0.82
N GLN A 397 21.92 -1.59 0.69
CA GLN A 397 22.05 -2.45 -0.48
C GLN A 397 21.43 -1.79 -1.73
N ILE A 398 20.25 -1.17 -1.62
CA ILE A 398 19.60 -0.49 -2.75
C ILE A 398 20.31 0.82 -3.10
N LEU A 399 20.87 1.53 -2.11
CA LEU A 399 21.69 2.73 -2.32
C LEU A 399 23.04 2.41 -2.98
N SER A 400 23.58 1.20 -2.73
CA SER A 400 24.78 0.70 -3.42
C SER A 400 24.54 0.27 -4.88
N TRP A 401 23.27 0.11 -5.31
CA TRP A 401 22.93 -0.34 -6.65
C TRP A 401 22.82 0.81 -7.66
N SER A 402 23.48 0.65 -8.80
CA SER A 402 23.25 1.44 -10.00
C SER A 402 21.80 1.36 -10.47
N PHE A 403 21.35 2.32 -11.28
CA PHE A 403 19.98 2.33 -11.79
C PHE A 403 19.61 1.03 -12.51
N ASP A 404 20.49 0.48 -13.35
CA ASP A 404 20.22 -0.76 -14.08
C ASP A 404 20.17 -2.01 -13.18
N GLU A 405 20.92 -2.04 -12.07
CA GLU A 405 20.76 -3.09 -11.05
C GLU A 405 19.41 -2.98 -10.33
N ARG A 406 18.94 -1.74 -10.06
CA ARG A 406 17.58 -1.51 -9.53
C ARG A 406 16.50 -1.91 -10.55
N VAL A 407 16.70 -1.65 -11.85
CA VAL A 407 15.81 -2.10 -12.93
C VAL A 407 15.79 -3.64 -13.05
N ALA A 408 16.94 -4.30 -12.91
CA ALA A 408 17.08 -5.75 -13.03
C ALA A 408 16.51 -6.54 -11.83
N ASN A 409 16.31 -5.89 -10.68
CA ASN A 409 15.78 -6.54 -9.48
C ASN A 409 14.30 -7.00 -9.66
N PRO A 410 13.96 -8.29 -9.50
CA PRO A 410 12.61 -8.82 -9.74
C PRO A 410 11.47 -8.29 -8.84
N CYS A 411 11.78 -7.51 -7.79
CA CYS A 411 10.80 -6.87 -6.92
C CYS A 411 10.68 -5.36 -7.15
N ILE A 412 11.69 -4.71 -7.76
CA ILE A 412 11.65 -3.29 -8.14
C ILE A 412 11.10 -3.15 -9.57
N GLY A 413 11.85 -3.66 -10.55
CA GLY A 413 11.56 -3.53 -11.98
C GLY A 413 11.69 -2.10 -12.53
N ARG A 414 11.67 -1.98 -13.87
CA ARG A 414 11.85 -0.69 -14.58
C ARG A 414 10.91 0.40 -14.07
N ASP A 415 9.63 0.09 -13.89
CA ASP A 415 8.58 1.06 -13.53
C ASP A 415 8.72 1.67 -12.11
N ARG A 416 9.71 1.24 -11.30
CA ARG A 416 9.96 1.72 -9.93
C ARG A 416 11.44 2.02 -9.60
N ALA A 417 12.38 1.76 -10.51
CA ALA A 417 13.82 1.89 -10.22
C ALA A 417 14.29 3.32 -9.91
N ASP A 418 13.51 4.29 -10.39
CA ASP A 418 13.55 5.73 -10.15
C ASP A 418 12.84 6.17 -8.86
N LEU A 419 11.87 5.39 -8.38
CA LEU A 419 11.02 5.73 -7.22
C LEU A 419 11.46 5.03 -5.92
N VAL A 420 12.24 3.94 -6.00
CA VAL A 420 12.53 3.07 -4.85
C VAL A 420 13.34 3.78 -3.76
N LEU A 421 14.38 4.55 -4.13
CA LEU A 421 15.22 5.25 -3.14
C LEU A 421 14.49 6.42 -2.48
N ALA A 422 13.65 7.14 -3.22
CA ALA A 422 12.74 8.14 -2.66
C ALA A 422 11.80 7.54 -1.59
N GLY A 423 11.28 6.33 -1.83
CA GLY A 423 10.54 5.57 -0.81
C GLY A 423 11.39 5.17 0.39
N CYS A 424 12.62 4.71 0.17
CA CYS A 424 13.55 4.36 1.25
C CYS A 424 13.90 5.56 2.14
N ALA A 425 14.05 6.76 1.55
CA ALA A 425 14.31 7.99 2.30
C ALA A 425 13.13 8.41 3.19
N ILE A 426 11.90 8.37 2.66
CA ILE A 426 10.68 8.64 3.45
C ILE A 426 10.54 7.63 4.59
N LEU A 427 10.81 6.34 4.33
CA LEU A 427 10.81 5.30 5.37
C LEU A 427 11.89 5.56 6.44
N GLN A 428 13.08 6.02 6.04
CA GLN A 428 14.16 6.30 6.98
C GLN A 428 13.81 7.47 7.89
N ALA A 429 13.25 8.57 7.35
CA ALA A 429 12.76 9.68 8.15
C ALA A 429 11.71 9.25 9.19
N ILE A 430 10.77 8.37 8.80
CA ILE A 430 9.77 7.81 9.71
C ILE A 430 10.44 6.94 10.81
N ARG A 431 11.44 6.12 10.47
CA ARG A 431 12.20 5.32 11.44
C ARG A 431 13.04 6.17 12.40
N ASN A 432 13.62 7.27 11.92
CA ASN A 432 14.41 8.18 12.74
C ASN A 432 13.52 8.92 13.77
N VAL A 433 12.28 9.28 13.40
CA VAL A 433 11.29 9.89 14.31
C VAL A 433 10.68 8.88 15.28
N TRP A 434 10.42 7.65 14.84
CA TRP A 434 9.84 6.57 15.65
C TRP A 434 10.72 5.32 15.62
N PRO A 435 11.86 5.32 16.34
CA PRO A 435 12.77 4.18 16.37
C PRO A 435 12.08 2.98 17.01
N ALA A 436 11.86 1.93 16.21
CA ALA A 436 11.19 0.71 16.64
C ALA A 436 12.01 -0.51 16.20
N GLN A 437 12.28 -1.43 17.12
CA GLN A 437 13.02 -2.65 16.80
C GLN A 437 12.36 -3.53 15.70
N ARG A 438 11.06 -3.32 15.42
CA ARG A 438 10.23 -4.16 14.53
C ARG A 438 9.34 -3.33 13.61
N LEU A 439 9.48 -3.57 12.30
CA LEU A 439 8.58 -3.10 11.23
C LEU A 439 7.70 -4.26 10.73
N ARG A 440 6.38 -4.06 10.76
CA ARG A 440 5.39 -4.91 10.10
C ARG A 440 5.21 -4.44 8.66
N VAL A 441 5.20 -5.38 7.73
CA VAL A 441 4.90 -5.11 6.31
C VAL A 441 3.47 -5.51 6.01
N ALA A 442 2.68 -4.59 5.48
CA ALA A 442 1.34 -4.84 4.97
C ALA A 442 1.33 -4.73 3.44
N ASP A 443 0.73 -5.71 2.74
CA ASP A 443 0.28 -5.51 1.36
C ASP A 443 -1.22 -5.13 1.37
N ARG A 444 -1.63 -4.30 2.34
CA ARG A 444 -3.03 -3.95 2.60
C ARG A 444 -3.14 -2.50 3.00
N GLY A 445 -4.12 -1.80 2.47
CA GLY A 445 -4.32 -0.38 2.79
C GLY A 445 -5.72 0.06 2.43
N LEU A 446 -5.83 1.16 1.69
CA LEU A 446 -7.10 1.81 1.34
C LEU A 446 -8.15 0.83 0.80
N ARG A 447 -7.81 -0.05 -0.16
CA ARG A 447 -8.75 -1.05 -0.73
C ARG A 447 -9.28 -2.03 0.33
N GLU A 448 -8.42 -2.57 1.18
CA GLU A 448 -8.82 -3.47 2.26
C GLU A 448 -9.63 -2.75 3.34
N GLY A 449 -9.36 -1.47 3.60
CA GLY A 449 -10.19 -0.59 4.43
C GLY A 449 -11.59 -0.42 3.84
N LEU A 450 -11.68 0.00 2.58
CA LEU A 450 -12.93 0.18 1.83
C LEU A 450 -13.80 -1.09 1.83
N LEU A 451 -13.20 -2.25 1.55
CA LEU A 451 -13.88 -3.55 1.62
C LEU A 451 -14.37 -3.86 3.04
N THR A 452 -13.57 -3.57 4.05
CA THR A 452 -13.90 -3.84 5.45
C THR A 452 -15.05 -2.96 5.94
N GLU A 453 -15.03 -1.67 5.62
CA GLU A 453 -16.07 -0.71 6.00
C GLU A 453 -17.40 -1.01 5.31
N MET A 454 -17.40 -1.33 4.01
CA MET A 454 -18.61 -1.75 3.30
C MET A 454 -19.23 -3.03 3.90
N MET A 455 -18.41 -4.07 4.14
CA MET A 455 -18.90 -5.32 4.73
C MET A 455 -19.35 -5.16 6.20
N ALA A 456 -18.76 -4.23 6.95
CA ALA A 456 -19.17 -3.90 8.32
C ALA A 456 -20.48 -3.10 8.39
N ALA A 457 -20.64 -2.11 7.48
CA ALA A 457 -21.84 -1.30 7.34
C ALA A 457 -23.06 -2.14 6.93
N ASP A 458 -22.89 -2.99 5.91
CA ASP A 458 -23.92 -3.94 5.43
C ASP A 458 -24.20 -5.07 6.45
N GLY A 459 -23.52 -5.08 7.60
CA GLY A 459 -23.79 -5.97 8.72
C GLY A 459 -23.40 -7.43 8.47
N VAL A 460 -22.59 -7.72 7.45
CA VAL A 460 -22.24 -9.06 6.98
C VAL A 460 -21.77 -9.96 8.13
N TRP A 461 -20.87 -9.44 8.97
CA TRP A 461 -20.31 -10.17 10.11
C TRP A 461 -21.19 -10.18 11.38
N ARG A 462 -22.32 -9.45 11.39
CA ARG A 462 -23.28 -9.45 12.52
C ARG A 462 -24.14 -10.72 12.57
N ARG A 463 -24.33 -11.40 11.43
CA ARG A 463 -25.22 -12.58 11.27
C ARG A 463 -24.85 -13.83 12.10
N GLY A 464 -23.72 -13.82 12.82
CA GLY A 464 -23.31 -14.93 13.68
C GLY A 464 -24.05 -15.07 15.02
N ARG A 465 -24.66 -13.99 15.56
CA ARG A 465 -25.10 -13.96 16.97
C ARG A 465 -26.46 -14.63 17.27
N HIS A 466 -27.32 -14.82 16.26
CA HIS A 466 -28.68 -15.38 16.42
C HIS A 466 -28.81 -16.86 16.05
N ARG A 467 -27.68 -17.59 15.87
CA ARG A 467 -27.69 -18.99 15.38
C ARG A 467 -27.22 -20.05 16.38
N ARG A 468 -27.11 -19.70 17.67
CA ARG A 468 -27.29 -20.66 18.78
C ARG A 468 -28.74 -20.55 19.22
N GLY A 469 -29.51 -21.61 19.04
CA GLY A 469 -30.96 -21.58 19.23
C GLY A 469 -31.38 -21.40 20.68
N ARG A 470 -32.51 -20.72 20.89
CA ARG A 470 -33.45 -21.17 21.91
C ARG A 470 -33.97 -22.55 21.47
N PRO A 471 -34.12 -23.53 22.38
CA PRO A 471 -35.04 -24.63 22.14
C PRO A 471 -36.46 -24.07 22.03
N ASP A 472 -37.19 -24.46 20.98
CA ASP A 472 -38.64 -24.20 20.91
C ASP A 472 -39.33 -24.98 22.04
N GLY A 473 -40.00 -24.26 22.95
CA GLY A 473 -40.65 -24.83 24.14
C GLY A 473 -40.35 -24.11 25.46
N ALA A 474 -39.34 -23.24 25.53
CA ALA A 474 -39.07 -22.45 26.74
C ALA A 474 -40.21 -21.44 27.02
N PRO A 475 -40.88 -21.47 28.20
CA PRO A 475 -41.96 -20.53 28.52
C PRO A 475 -41.49 -19.07 28.50
N LYS A 476 -42.38 -18.14 28.14
CA LYS A 476 -42.12 -16.70 28.28
C LYS A 476 -41.87 -16.38 29.77
N PRO A 477 -40.77 -15.70 30.14
CA PRO A 477 -40.62 -15.20 31.50
C PRO A 477 -41.77 -14.23 31.80
N ARG A 478 -42.41 -14.39 32.97
CA ARG A 478 -43.43 -13.43 33.43
C ARG A 478 -42.77 -12.06 33.65
N ALA A 479 -43.52 -10.99 33.34
CA ALA A 479 -43.07 -9.64 33.63
C ALA A 479 -42.85 -9.46 35.15
N PRO A 480 -41.85 -8.66 35.57
CA PRO A 480 -41.66 -8.35 36.98
C PRO A 480 -42.90 -7.61 37.51
N ARG A 481 -43.39 -8.02 38.69
CA ARG A 481 -44.36 -7.21 39.44
C ARG A 481 -43.63 -5.99 40.01
N GLY A 482 -44.31 -4.84 40.05
CA GLY A 482 -43.78 -3.62 40.62
C GLY A 482 -43.53 -3.72 42.14
N PRO A 483 -42.67 -2.86 42.71
CA PRO A 483 -42.38 -2.87 44.14
C PRO A 483 -43.58 -2.32 44.93
N GLY A 484 -44.29 -3.21 45.64
CA GLY A 484 -45.45 -2.80 46.42
C GLY A 484 -46.18 -3.97 47.07
N GLU A 485 -45.62 -4.50 48.17
CA GLU A 485 -46.24 -4.44 49.51
C GLU A 485 -45.33 -5.10 50.56
N ARG A 486 -45.59 -4.80 51.84
CA ARG A 486 -44.78 -5.26 52.98
C ARG A 486 -45.52 -6.35 53.77
N ARG A 487 -44.77 -7.33 54.27
CA ARG A 487 -44.82 -7.80 55.66
C ARG A 487 -43.60 -8.65 55.98
#